data_AF-A0A166MS46-F1
#
_entry.id   AF-A0A166MS46-F1
#
_cell.length_a   1.000
_cell.length_b   1.000
_cell.length_c   1.000
_cell.angle_alpha   90.00
_cell.angle_beta   90.00
_cell.angle_gamma   90.00
#
_symmetry.space_group_name_H-M   'P 1'
#
loop_
_entity.id
_entity.type
_entity.pdbx_description
1 polymer ?
#
loop_
_entity_poly.entity_id
_entity_poly.type
_entity_poly.pdbx_seq_one_letter_code
_entity_poly.pdbx_strand_id
1 'polypeptide(L)'
;MDEAKLFASVLTQINENQLALCAAVEELSNWVAQQGAAETADNIRCALQTLDANQDFISLALISISTDFKNSQIPKKPDLND
;
A
#
# COMPACT_ATOMS: atom_id res chain seq x y z
N MET A 1 -14.80 -17.66 0.21
CA MET A 1 -14.46 -16.24 0.00
C MET A 1 -14.10 -16.11 -1.46
N ASP A 2 -14.63 -15.11 -2.15
CA ASP A 2 -14.22 -14.81 -3.54
C ASP A 2 -12.71 -14.52 -3.58
N GLU A 3 -11.99 -15.07 -4.55
CA GLU A 3 -10.53 -14.93 -4.69
C GLU A 3 -10.14 -13.45 -4.77
N ALA A 4 -10.91 -12.64 -5.49
CA ALA A 4 -10.70 -11.19 -5.57
C ALA A 4 -10.84 -10.50 -4.20
N LYS A 5 -11.81 -10.94 -3.38
CA LYS A 5 -12.00 -10.42 -2.01
C LYS A 5 -10.87 -10.85 -1.08
N LEU A 6 -10.40 -12.10 -1.19
CA LEU A 6 -9.27 -12.58 -0.42
C LEU A 6 -8.01 -11.79 -0.78
N PHE A 7 -7.76 -11.57 -2.08
CA PHE A 7 -6.61 -10.82 -2.55
C PHE A 7 -6.64 -9.36 -2.11
N ALA A 8 -7.80 -8.70 -2.19
CA ALA A 8 -7.99 -7.36 -1.64
C ALA A 8 -7.71 -7.32 -0.13
N SER A 9 -8.22 -8.28 0.65
CA SER A 9 -7.95 -8.36 2.11
C SER A 9 -6.47 -8.57 2.43
N VAL A 10 -5.76 -9.38 1.65
CA VAL A 10 -4.31 -9.58 1.82
C VAL A 10 -3.55 -8.30 1.51
N LEU A 11 -3.87 -7.63 0.40
CA LEU A 11 -3.24 -6.35 0.05
C LEU A 11 -3.52 -5.25 1.08
N THR A 12 -4.71 -5.21 1.68
CA THR A 12 -5.03 -4.27 2.77
C THR A 12 -4.11 -4.50 3.97
N GLN A 13 -3.94 -5.75 4.41
CA GLN A 13 -3.01 -6.06 5.51
C GLN A 13 -1.55 -5.71 5.16
N ILE A 14 -1.13 -5.93 3.92
CA ILE A 14 0.21 -5.52 3.48
C ILE A 14 0.35 -3.98 3.50
N ASN A 15 -0.68 -3.24 3.10
CA ASN A 15 -0.68 -1.78 3.15
C ASN A 15 -0.61 -1.25 4.60
N GLU A 16 -1.34 -1.87 5.52
CA GLU A 16 -1.27 -1.56 6.96
C GLU A 16 0.14 -1.83 7.52
N ASN A 17 0.77 -2.93 7.09
CA ASN A 17 2.16 -3.22 7.46
C ASN A 17 3.13 -2.18 6.91
N GLN A 18 2.94 -1.70 5.67
CA GLN A 18 3.77 -0.62 5.11
C GLN A 18 3.66 0.66 5.95
N LEU A 19 2.43 1.07 6.30
CA LEU A 19 2.19 2.24 7.17
C LEU A 19 2.89 2.10 8.52
N ALA A 20 2.76 0.94 9.17
CA ALA A 20 3.39 0.68 10.46
C ALA A 20 4.92 0.68 10.36
N LEU A 21 5.48 0.09 9.29
CA LEU A 21 6.92 0.05 9.06
C LEU A 21 7.48 1.45 8.75
N CYS A 22 6.81 2.24 7.90
CA CYS A 22 7.20 3.62 7.63
C CYS A 22 7.26 4.44 8.92
N ALA A 23 6.21 4.39 9.75
CA ALA A 23 6.19 5.11 11.02
C ALA A 23 7.32 4.68 11.97
N ALA A 24 7.56 3.38 12.11
CA ALA A 24 8.63 2.86 12.97
C ALA A 24 10.03 3.26 12.46
N VAL A 25 10.25 3.23 11.14
CA VAL A 25 11.52 3.61 10.50
C VAL A 25 11.75 5.12 10.58
N GLU A 26 10.70 5.93 10.44
CA GLU A 26 10.75 7.38 10.63
C GLU A 26 11.13 7.74 12.08
N GLU A 27 10.48 7.12 13.07
CA GLU A 27 10.81 7.32 14.48
C GLU A 27 12.27 6.93 14.78
N LEU A 28 12.73 5.79 14.23
CA LEU A 28 14.12 5.36 14.38
C LEU A 28 15.11 6.35 13.73
N SER A 29 14.83 6.84 12.52
CA SER A 29 15.67 7.85 11.87
C SER A 29 15.79 9.11 12.72
N ASN A 30 14.67 9.57 13.28
CA ASN A 30 14.64 10.74 14.14
C ASN A 30 15.43 10.52 15.43
N TRP A 31 15.29 9.35 16.06
CA TRP A 31 16.08 9.00 17.25
C TRP A 31 17.58 8.93 16.94
N VAL A 32 17.98 8.28 15.84
CA VAL A 32 19.39 8.20 15.40
C VAL A 32 19.99 9.59 15.13
N ALA A 33 19.21 10.49 14.50
CA ALA A 33 19.62 11.87 14.29
C ALA A 33 19.84 12.62 15.61
N GLN A 34 18.97 12.42 16.60
CA GLN A 34 19.11 13.01 17.95
C GLN A 34 20.35 12.50 18.69
N GLN A 35 20.82 11.28 18.40
CA GLN A 35 22.09 10.75 18.92
C GLN A 35 23.32 11.33 18.21
N GLY A 36 23.15 12.21 17.22
CA GLY A 36 24.25 12.84 16.47
C GLY A 36 24.77 12.02 15.29
N ALA A 37 24.15 10.88 14.97
CA ALA A 37 24.53 10.03 13.86
C ALA A 37 23.80 10.43 12.56
N ALA A 38 24.10 11.63 12.06
CA ALA A 38 23.40 12.24 10.92
C ALA A 38 23.44 11.37 9.63
N GLU A 39 24.61 10.84 9.26
CA GLU A 39 24.77 9.99 8.08
C GLU A 39 23.92 8.71 8.17
N THR A 40 23.91 8.07 9.34
CA THR A 40 23.06 6.89 9.57
C THR A 40 21.58 7.26 9.49
N ALA A 41 21.17 8.39 10.07
CA ALA A 41 19.79 8.86 9.98
C ALA A 41 19.35 9.11 8.53
N ASP A 42 20.23 9.68 7.70
CA ASP A 42 19.95 9.93 6.28
C ASP A 42 19.87 8.64 5.47
N ASN A 43 20.72 7.65 5.75
CA ASN A 43 20.60 6.32 5.16
C ASN A 43 19.26 5.65 5.53
N ILE A 44 18.79 5.82 6.77
CA ILE A 44 17.47 5.34 7.19
C ILE A 44 16.35 6.08 6.45
N ARG A 45 16.45 7.40 6.26
CA ARG A 45 15.46 8.17 5.46
C ARG A 45 15.43 7.74 4.00
N CYS A 46 16.56 7.39 3.41
CA CYS A 46 16.62 6.84 2.06
C CYS A 46 15.87 5.50 1.97
N ALA A 47 16.02 4.64 2.98
CA ALA A 47 15.24 3.40 3.07
C ALA A 47 13.73 3.67 3.27
N LEU A 48 13.37 4.66 4.09
CA LEU A 48 11.98 5.10 4.29
C LEU A 48 11.32 5.50 2.96
N GLN A 49 12.02 6.24 2.10
CA GLN A 49 11.50 6.61 0.76
C GLN A 49 11.11 5.40 -0.09
N THR A 50 11.83 4.28 0.04
CA THR A 50 11.48 3.03 -0.66
C THR A 50 10.22 2.39 -0.07
N LEU A 51 10.05 2.45 1.26
CA LEU A 51 8.86 1.95 1.93
C LEU A 51 7.62 2.78 1.56
N ASP A 52 7.76 4.11 1.51
CA ASP A 52 6.68 5.02 1.09
C ASP A 52 6.25 4.75 -0.36
N ALA A 53 7.22 4.62 -1.27
CA ALA A 53 6.92 4.31 -2.67
C ALA A 53 6.19 2.96 -2.83
N ASN A 54 6.56 1.95 -2.02
CA ASN A 54 5.87 0.67 -2.00
C ASN A 54 4.44 0.80 -1.43
N GLN A 55 4.26 1.58 -0.37
CA GLN A 55 2.93 1.85 0.20
C GLN A 55 1.99 2.52 -0.82
N ASP A 56 2.50 3.52 -1.54
CA ASP A 56 1.74 4.22 -2.59
C ASP A 56 1.34 3.24 -3.69
N PHE A 57 2.26 2.40 -4.14
CA PHE A 57 1.98 1.40 -5.16
C PHE A 57 0.93 0.36 -4.70
N ILE A 58 1.03 -0.14 -3.46
CA ILE A 58 0.05 -1.07 -2.90
C ILE A 58 -1.32 -0.42 -2.76
N SER A 59 -1.37 0.85 -2.33
CA SER A 59 -2.61 1.62 -2.25
C SER A 59 -3.27 1.79 -3.62
N LEU A 60 -2.49 2.04 -4.68
CA LEU A 60 -3.00 2.08 -6.05
C LEU A 60 -3.53 0.72 -6.53
N ALA A 61 -2.81 -0.37 -6.23
CA ALA A 61 -3.25 -1.72 -6.57
C ALA A 61 -4.59 -2.08 -5.89
N LEU A 62 -4.76 -1.70 -4.61
CA LEU A 62 -6.01 -1.87 -3.88
C LEU A 62 -7.19 -1.13 -4.52
N ILE A 63 -6.96 0.11 -4.97
CA ILE A 63 -7.98 0.92 -5.65
C ILE A 63 -8.37 0.27 -6.99
N SER A 64 -7.39 -0.20 -7.76
CA SER A 64 -7.64 -0.88 -9.05
C SER A 64 -8.54 -2.08 -8.85
N ILE A 65 -8.18 -2.99 -7.94
CA ILE A 65 -8.91 -4.24 -7.72
C ILE A 65 -10.31 -3.99 -7.16
N SER A 66 -10.45 -2.99 -6.29
CA SER A 66 -11.76 -2.57 -5.78
C SER A 66 -12.66 -1.99 -6.88
N THR A 67 -12.07 -1.31 -7.86
CA THR A 67 -12.80 -0.72 -9.00
C THR A 67 -13.21 -1.79 -10.00
N ASP A 68 -12.31 -2.72 -10.32
CA ASP A 68 -12.58 -3.85 -11.23
C ASP A 68 -13.67 -4.77 -10.66
N PHE A 69 -13.66 -4.97 -9.34
CA PHE A 69 -14.71 -5.71 -8.65
C PHE A 69 -16.09 -5.04 -8.76
N LYS A 70 -16.17 -3.71 -8.62
CA LYS A 70 -17.42 -2.95 -8.81
C LYS A 70 -17.95 -3.06 -10.24
N ASN A 71 -17.06 -2.97 -11.24
CA ASN A 71 -17.42 -3.06 -12.65
C ASN A 71 -17.93 -4.46 -13.04
N SER A 72 -17.39 -5.51 -12.42
CA SER A 72 -17.79 -6.91 -12.65
C SER A 72 -19.20 -7.24 -12.14
N GLN A 73 -19.75 -6.43 -11.23
CA GLN A 73 -21.12 -6.58 -10.72
C GLN A 73 -22.17 -5.81 -11.52
N ILE A 74 -21.78 -4.98 -12.49
CA ILE A 74 -22.74 -4.26 -13.34
C ILE A 74 -23.32 -5.28 -14.33
N PRO A 75 -24.62 -5.59 -14.26
CA PRO A 75 -25.22 -6.56 -15.18
C PRO A 75 -25.05 -6.05 -16.61
N LYS A 76 -24.52 -6.91 -17.50
CA LYS A 76 -24.49 -6.62 -18.93
C LYS A 76 -25.91 -6.32 -19.39
N LYS A 77 -26.12 -5.16 -19.98
CA LYS A 77 -27.41 -4.78 -20.58
C LYS A 77 -27.79 -5.90 -21.56
N PRO A 78 -29.01 -6.46 -21.49
CA PRO A 78 -29.41 -7.49 -22.44
C PRO A 78 -29.23 -6.91 -23.85
N ASP A 79 -28.56 -7.66 -24.71
CA ASP A 79 -28.39 -7.29 -26.10
C ASP A 79 -29.80 -7.19 -26.70
N LEU A 80 -30.26 -5.95 -26.94
CA LEU A 80 -31.48 -5.69 -27.70
C LEU A 80 -31.17 -6.01 -29.16
N ASN A 81 -31.07 -7.28 -29.50
CA ASN A 81 -31.02 -7.80 -30.88
C ASN A 81 -31.31 -9.31 -30.87
N ASP A 82 -32.49 -9.70 -30.38
CA ASP A 82 -33.17 -10.96 -30.70
C ASP A 82 -34.68 -10.69 -30.83
#